data_AF-A0A5M4AVU8-F1
#
_entry.id   AF-A0A5M4AVU8-F1
#
_cell.length_a   1.000
_cell.length_b   1.000
_cell.length_c   1.000
_cell.angle_alpha   90.00
_cell.angle_beta   90.00
_cell.angle_gamma   90.00
#
_symmetry.space_group_name_H-M   'P 1'
#
loop_
_entity.id
_entity.type
_entity.pdbx_description
1 polymer ?
#
loop_
_entity_poly.entity_id
_entity_poly.type
_entity_poly.pdbx_seq_one_letter_code
_entity_poly.pdbx_strand_id
1 'polypeptide(L)'
;MEFSSLTIISLLAIILIVRFSLRQRYPNPTQQMMVLVVLSLLAVVCMTWERYCAGLGLPWWIYYPVPLLLTLLFPIFWFRMKRNEALTYFVLTILAAPVSHMIYSLLGWKEFMPFIEVPSLLELMPKV
;
A
#
# COMPACT_ATOMS: atom_id res chain seq x y z
N MET A 1 1.23 -10.95 14.16
CA MET A 1 0.36 -9.76 14.00
C MET A 1 -0.89 -10.16 13.26
N GLU A 2 -2.04 -9.59 13.61
CA GLU A 2 -3.26 -9.86 12.85
C GLU A 2 -3.21 -9.19 11.48
N PHE A 3 -3.68 -9.88 10.44
CA PHE A 3 -3.81 -9.40 9.06
C PHE A 3 -4.43 -8.00 8.96
N SER A 4 -5.34 -7.69 9.88
CA SER A 4 -6.02 -6.40 10.04
C SER A 4 -5.07 -5.22 10.30
N SER A 5 -4.02 -5.42 11.09
CA SER A 5 -3.10 -4.32 11.49
C SER A 5 -2.22 -3.88 10.33
N LEU A 6 -1.68 -4.83 9.55
CA LEU A 6 -0.83 -4.54 8.39
C LEU A 6 -1.62 -3.79 7.31
N THR A 7 -2.86 -4.23 7.11
CA THR A 7 -3.81 -3.60 6.19
C THR A 7 -4.03 -2.13 6.52
N ILE A 8 -4.32 -1.82 7.79
CA ILE A 8 -4.58 -0.45 8.22
C ILE A 8 -3.35 0.43 7.95
N ILE A 9 -2.15 -0.08 8.22
CA ILE A 9 -0.90 0.63 7.95
C ILE A 9 -0.74 0.90 6.44
N SER A 10 -0.95 -0.10 5.58
CA SER A 10 -0.85 0.07 4.12
C SER A 10 -1.88 1.05 3.59
N LEU A 11 -3.13 0.99 4.10
CA LEU A 11 -4.20 1.90 3.72
C LEU A 11 -3.87 3.35 4.12
N LEU A 12 -3.37 3.55 5.34
CA LEU A 12 -2.95 4.88 5.80
C LEU A 12 -1.79 5.40 4.96
N ALA A 13 -0.80 4.56 4.65
CA ALA A 13 0.33 4.94 3.82
C ALA A 13 -0.13 5.42 2.44
N ILE A 14 -0.99 4.66 1.74
CA ILE A 14 -1.46 5.06 0.40
C ILE A 14 -2.31 6.32 0.44
N ILE A 15 -3.17 6.47 1.45
CA ILE A 15 -3.96 7.69 1.66
C ILE A 15 -3.03 8.91 1.81
N LEU A 16 -2.00 8.81 2.65
CA LEU A 16 -1.06 9.90 2.87
C LEU A 16 -0.29 10.24 1.59
N ILE A 17 0.18 9.23 0.86
CA ILE A 17 0.93 9.41 -0.39
C ILE A 17 0.08 10.09 -1.46
N VAL A 18 -1.16 9.64 -1.67
CA VAL A 18 -2.06 10.24 -2.66
C VAL A 18 -2.45 11.67 -2.26
N ARG A 19 -2.78 11.91 -0.98
CA ARG A 19 -3.09 13.26 -0.49
C ARG A 19 -1.91 14.20 -0.65
N PHE A 20 -0.71 13.74 -0.33
CA PHE A 20 0.50 14.52 -0.52
C PHE A 20 0.76 14.82 -1.99
N SER A 21 0.55 13.84 -2.87
CA SER A 21 0.71 14.01 -4.33
C SER A 21 -0.29 15.01 -4.91
N LEU A 22 -1.49 15.09 -4.34
CA LEU A 22 -2.58 15.98 -4.76
C LEU A 22 -2.70 17.27 -3.93
N ARG A 23 -1.75 17.55 -3.04
CA ARG A 23 -1.86 18.62 -2.02
C ARG A 23 -2.14 20.02 -2.58
N GLN A 24 -1.68 20.30 -3.80
CA GLN A 24 -1.88 21.60 -4.45
C GLN A 24 -3.20 21.67 -5.24
N ARG A 25 -3.90 20.55 -5.46
CA ARG A 25 -5.07 20.45 -6.34
C ARG A 25 -6.39 20.48 -5.60
N TYR A 26 -6.43 19.94 -4.39
CA TYR A 26 -7.68 19.78 -3.61
C TYR A 26 -7.57 20.46 -2.22
N PRO A 27 -7.68 21.80 -2.16
CA PRO A 27 -7.74 22.51 -0.89
C PRO A 27 -9.07 22.31 -0.16
N ASN A 28 -10.14 21.91 -0.87
CA ASN A 28 -11.47 21.78 -0.31
C ASN A 28 -11.66 20.45 0.45
N PRO A 29 -12.28 20.48 1.66
CA PRO A 29 -12.45 19.30 2.51
C PRO A 29 -13.31 18.21 1.85
N THR A 30 -14.35 18.58 1.08
CA THR A 30 -15.22 17.63 0.38
C THR A 30 -14.46 16.81 -0.66
N GLN A 31 -13.55 17.44 -1.39
CA GLN A 31 -12.72 16.75 -2.39
C GLN A 31 -11.70 15.83 -1.72
N GLN A 32 -11.16 16.22 -0.55
CA GLN A 32 -10.31 15.34 0.24
C GLN A 32 -11.08 14.13 0.78
N MET A 33 -12.34 14.30 1.18
CA MET A 33 -13.19 13.18 1.59
C MET A 33 -13.47 12.21 0.43
N MET A 34 -13.69 12.71 -0.78
CA MET A 34 -13.81 11.87 -1.98
C MET A 34 -12.54 11.03 -2.21
N VAL A 35 -11.36 11.62 -2.05
CA VAL A 35 -10.08 10.88 -2.16
C VAL A 35 -10.04 9.74 -1.14
N LEU A 36 -10.42 10.00 0.11
CA LEU A 36 -10.45 8.98 1.16
C LEU A 36 -11.40 7.85 0.82
N VAL A 37 -12.64 8.16 0.42
CA VAL A 37 -13.65 7.15 0.07
C VAL A 37 -13.16 6.26 -1.07
N VAL A 38 -12.63 6.87 -2.14
CA VAL A 38 -12.14 6.13 -3.31
C VAL A 38 -11.00 5.18 -2.94
N LEU A 39 -10.02 5.65 -2.15
CA LEU A 39 -8.88 4.82 -1.75
C LEU A 39 -9.26 3.72 -0.77
N SER A 40 -10.20 3.99 0.15
CA SER A 40 -10.75 2.96 1.04
C SER A 40 -11.47 1.87 0.25
N LEU A 41 -12.28 2.23 -0.76
CA LEU A 41 -12.93 1.25 -1.63
C LEU A 41 -11.91 0.44 -2.43
N LEU A 42 -10.88 1.09 -2.99
CA LEU A 42 -9.80 0.41 -3.69
C LEU A 42 -9.11 -0.63 -2.79
N ALA A 43 -8.82 -0.28 -1.54
CA ALA A 43 -8.21 -1.21 -0.60
C ALA A 43 -9.10 -2.41 -0.32
N VAL A 44 -10.41 -2.20 -0.10
CA VAL A 44 -11.37 -3.30 0.07
C VAL A 44 -11.36 -4.24 -1.14
N VAL A 45 -11.32 -3.70 -2.37
CA VAL A 45 -11.22 -4.49 -3.60
C VAL A 45 -9.92 -5.30 -3.63
N CYS A 46 -8.77 -4.68 -3.38
CA CYS A 46 -7.48 -5.37 -3.35
C CYS A 46 -7.44 -6.50 -2.31
N MET A 47 -7.97 -6.27 -1.11
CA MET A 47 -8.00 -7.26 -0.04
C MET A 47 -8.93 -8.43 -0.33
N THR A 48 -10.13 -8.13 -0.84
CA THR A 48 -11.09 -9.18 -1.22
C THR A 48 -10.52 -10.02 -2.35
N TRP A 49 -9.89 -9.40 -3.35
CA TRP A 49 -9.18 -10.11 -4.40
C TRP A 49 -8.15 -11.10 -3.85
N GLU A 50 -7.26 -10.66 -2.97
CA GLU A 50 -6.23 -11.51 -2.39
C GLU A 50 -6.85 -12.70 -1.63
N ARG A 51 -7.84 -12.44 -0.77
CA ARG A 51 -8.52 -13.48 0.02
C ARG A 51 -9.25 -14.50 -0.86
N TYR A 52 -9.99 -14.05 -1.87
CA TYR A 52 -10.73 -14.94 -2.76
C TYR A 52 -9.79 -15.74 -3.65
N CYS A 53 -8.79 -15.09 -4.25
CA CYS A 53 -7.90 -15.76 -5.19
C CYS A 53 -6.97 -16.76 -4.50
N ALA A 54 -6.49 -16.44 -3.30
CA ALA A 54 -5.74 -17.39 -2.48
C ALA A 54 -6.61 -18.62 -2.12
N GLY A 55 -7.88 -18.40 -1.76
CA GLY A 55 -8.83 -19.48 -1.45
C GLY A 55 -9.20 -20.36 -2.66
N LEU A 56 -9.13 -19.81 -3.87
CA LEU A 56 -9.36 -20.53 -5.13
C LEU A 56 -8.12 -21.27 -5.66
N GLY A 57 -6.98 -21.16 -4.97
CA GLY A 57 -5.72 -21.79 -5.41
C GLY A 57 -5.14 -21.17 -6.68
N LEU A 58 -5.47 -19.91 -6.99
CA LEU A 58 -4.84 -19.21 -8.09
C LEU A 58 -3.32 -19.11 -7.82
N PRO A 59 -2.49 -19.18 -8.87
CA PRO A 59 -1.06 -19.05 -8.69
C PRO A 59 -0.68 -17.60 -8.30
N TRP A 60 0.34 -17.49 -7.44
CA TRP A 60 0.77 -16.23 -6.82
C TRP A 60 1.11 -15.12 -7.81
N TRP A 61 1.63 -15.46 -8.98
CA TRP A 61 1.94 -14.51 -10.07
C TRP A 61 0.69 -13.85 -10.69
N ILE A 62 -0.51 -14.25 -10.31
CA ILE A 62 -1.78 -13.63 -10.74
C ILE A 62 -2.38 -12.86 -9.58
N TYR A 63 -2.56 -13.51 -8.42
CA TYR A 63 -3.27 -12.86 -7.34
C TYR A 63 -2.48 -11.74 -6.66
N TYR A 64 -1.14 -11.74 -6.77
CA TYR A 64 -0.27 -10.74 -6.15
C TYR A 64 -0.04 -9.49 -7.03
N PRO A 65 0.24 -9.60 -8.35
CA PRO A 65 0.49 -8.42 -9.17
C PRO A 65 -0.77 -7.58 -9.45
N VAL A 66 -1.97 -8.18 -9.41
CA VAL A 66 -3.21 -7.45 -9.69
C VAL A 66 -3.47 -6.34 -8.65
N PRO A 67 -3.47 -6.60 -7.33
CA PRO A 67 -3.54 -5.55 -6.31
C PRO A 67 -2.43 -4.52 -6.42
N LEU A 68 -1.21 -4.95 -6.74
CA LEU A 68 -0.06 -4.06 -6.92
C LEU A 68 -0.28 -3.07 -8.07
N LEU A 69 -0.71 -3.57 -9.23
CA LEU A 69 -0.99 -2.75 -10.42
C LEU A 69 -2.19 -1.83 -10.19
N LEU A 70 -3.26 -2.32 -9.55
CA LEU A 70 -4.40 -1.51 -9.16
C LEU A 70 -3.95 -0.35 -8.26
N THR A 71 -3.18 -0.66 -7.23
CA THR A 71 -2.61 0.33 -6.31
C THR A 71 -1.78 1.36 -7.08
N LEU A 72 -0.88 0.93 -7.99
CA LEU A 72 0.00 1.85 -8.73
C LEU A 72 -0.72 2.68 -9.80
N LEU A 73 -1.69 2.12 -10.50
CA LEU A 73 -2.25 2.75 -11.70
C LEU A 73 -3.59 3.44 -11.42
N PHE A 74 -4.41 2.88 -10.54
CA PHE A 74 -5.76 3.38 -10.32
C PHE A 74 -5.79 4.84 -9.85
N PRO A 75 -5.00 5.31 -8.87
CA PRO A 75 -5.04 6.71 -8.44
C PRO A 75 -4.61 7.67 -9.55
N ILE A 76 -3.66 7.26 -10.40
CA ILE A 76 -3.18 8.08 -11.52
C ILE A 76 -4.33 8.35 -12.51
N PHE A 77 -5.05 7.30 -12.89
CA PHE A 77 -6.13 7.40 -13.87
C PHE A 77 -7.41 8.00 -13.27
N TRP A 78 -7.81 7.57 -12.07
CA TRP A 78 -9.05 8.01 -11.42
C TRP A 78 -9.02 9.50 -11.08
N PHE A 79 -7.93 9.97 -10.46
CA PHE A 79 -7.78 11.40 -10.14
C PHE A 79 -7.24 12.23 -11.30
N ARG A 80 -6.97 11.60 -12.45
CA ARG A 80 -6.41 12.25 -13.65
C ARG A 80 -5.19 13.08 -13.29
N MET A 81 -4.23 12.43 -12.63
CA MET A 81 -3.03 13.08 -12.10
C MET A 81 -2.23 13.73 -13.22
N LYS A 82 -1.76 14.96 -13.00
CA LYS A 82 -0.76 15.59 -13.86
C LYS A 82 0.56 14.83 -13.74
N ARG A 83 1.46 15.00 -14.72
CA ARG A 83 2.77 14.32 -14.73
C ARG A 83 3.54 14.44 -13.41
N ASN A 84 3.59 15.63 -12.82
CA ASN A 84 4.31 15.85 -11.56
C ASN A 84 3.63 15.16 -10.36
N GLU A 85 2.29 15.13 -10.34
CA GLU A 85 1.50 14.45 -9.32
C GLU A 85 1.72 12.92 -9.43
N ALA A 86 1.65 12.40 -10.66
CA ALA A 86 1.86 10.98 -10.95
C ALA A 86 3.31 10.53 -10.64
N LEU A 87 4.32 11.34 -10.98
CA LEU A 87 5.71 11.04 -10.65
C LEU A 87 5.93 11.03 -9.14
N THR A 88 5.40 12.03 -8.42
CA THR A 88 5.49 12.09 -6.95
C THR A 88 4.81 10.86 -6.33
N TYR A 89 3.60 10.54 -6.79
CA TYR A 89 2.85 9.37 -6.37
C TYR A 89 3.65 8.09 -6.60
N PHE A 90 4.14 7.88 -7.82
CA PHE A 90 4.85 6.68 -8.21
C PHE A 90 6.14 6.47 -7.40
N VAL A 91 6.95 7.52 -7.25
CA VAL A 91 8.19 7.46 -6.45
C VAL A 91 7.87 7.14 -4.99
N LEU A 92 6.89 7.83 -4.40
CA LEU A 92 6.51 7.59 -3.01
C LEU A 92 5.93 6.19 -2.79
N THR A 93 5.14 5.67 -3.73
CA THR A 93 4.59 4.30 -3.63
C THR A 93 5.69 3.25 -3.75
N ILE A 94 6.69 3.45 -4.62
CA ILE A 94 7.86 2.56 -4.69
C ILE A 94 8.66 2.60 -3.39
N LEU A 95 8.89 3.79 -2.82
CA LEU A 95 9.59 3.96 -1.54
C LEU A 95 8.78 3.43 -0.35
N ALA A 96 7.46 3.46 -0.45
CA ALA A 96 6.58 2.95 0.59
C ALA A 96 6.76 1.44 0.78
N ALA A 97 7.02 0.67 -0.29
CA ALA A 97 7.25 -0.76 -0.17
C ALA A 97 8.40 -1.12 0.81
N PRO A 98 9.66 -0.68 0.62
CA PRO A 98 10.74 -0.98 1.56
C PRO A 98 10.50 -0.37 2.94
N VAL A 99 9.93 0.84 3.03
CA VAL A 99 9.64 1.48 4.32
C VAL A 99 8.59 0.68 5.11
N SER A 100 7.51 0.25 4.47
CA SER A 100 6.50 -0.59 5.09
C SER A 100 7.10 -1.90 5.58
N HIS A 101 7.99 -2.52 4.81
CA HIS A 101 8.68 -3.72 5.25
C HIS A 101 9.64 -3.50 6.43
N MET A 102 10.34 -2.37 6.50
CA MET A 102 11.12 -2.01 7.70
C MET A 102 10.21 -1.85 8.92
N ILE A 103 9.05 -1.20 8.76
CA ILE A 103 8.07 -1.03 9.83
C ILE A 103 7.50 -2.39 10.27
N TYR A 104 7.16 -3.26 9.34
CA TYR A 104 6.68 -4.61 9.65
C TYR A 104 7.76 -5.43 10.36
N SER A 105 9.02 -5.30 9.92
CA SER A 105 10.18 -5.94 10.56
C SER A 105 10.40 -5.48 12.00
N LEU A 106 10.19 -4.20 12.31
CA LEU A 106 10.17 -3.70 13.70
C LEU A 106 9.03 -4.29 14.53
N LEU A 107 7.96 -4.76 13.89
CA LEU A 107 6.81 -5.38 14.54
C LEU A 107 6.88 -6.92 14.53
N GLY A 108 8.07 -7.48 14.25
CA GLY A 108 8.35 -8.92 14.28
C GLY A 108 7.96 -9.67 13.01
N TRP A 109 7.57 -8.98 11.93
CA TRP A 109 7.30 -9.61 10.64
C TRP A 109 8.61 -9.89 9.88
N LYS A 110 8.77 -11.10 9.37
CA LYS A 110 10.04 -11.55 8.78
C LYS A 110 10.00 -11.77 7.27
N GLU A 111 8.89 -11.47 6.62
CA GLU A 111 8.72 -11.79 5.20
C GLU A 111 8.63 -10.52 4.34
N PHE A 112 9.53 -10.40 3.36
CA PHE A 112 9.45 -9.41 2.29
C PHE A 112 8.92 -10.08 1.03
N MET A 113 7.63 -9.87 0.71
CA MET A 113 6.96 -10.61 -0.39
C MET A 113 7.00 -12.14 -0.15
N PRO A 114 6.29 -12.99 -0.92
CA PRO A 114 5.99 -14.35 -0.45
C PRO A 114 7.18 -15.29 -0.20
N PHE A 115 8.44 -14.88 -0.43
CA PHE A 115 9.58 -15.81 -0.40
C PHE A 115 10.92 -15.24 0.10
N ILE A 116 11.01 -14.01 0.61
CA ILE A 116 12.30 -13.46 1.11
C ILE A 116 12.21 -13.25 2.63
N GLU A 117 12.89 -14.12 3.38
CA GLU A 117 13.08 -13.94 4.81
C GLU A 117 14.03 -12.76 5.07
N VAL A 118 13.52 -11.71 5.71
CA VAL A 118 14.29 -10.58 6.19
C VAL A 118 14.29 -10.64 7.71
N PRO A 119 15.46 -10.71 8.37
CA PRO A 119 15.53 -10.76 9.82
C PRO A 119 14.82 -9.55 10.43
N SER A 120 14.13 -9.77 11.54
CA SER A 120 13.42 -8.68 12.19
C SER A 120 14.43 -7.67 12.75
N LEU A 121 14.17 -6.37 12.62
CA LEU A 121 15.05 -5.33 13.14
C LEU A 121 15.23 -5.45 14.67
N LEU A 122 14.22 -5.97 15.38
CA LEU A 122 14.30 -6.30 16.81
C LEU A 122 15.35 -7.37 17.12
N GLU A 123 15.58 -8.33 16.23
CA GLU A 123 16.63 -9.34 16.40
C GLU A 123 18.03 -8.81 16.10
N LEU A 124 18.12 -7.73 15.31
CA LEU A 124 19.36 -7.03 15.01
C LEU A 124 19.75 -6.01 16.08
N MET A 125 18.84 -5.66 17.00
CA MET A 125 19.14 -4.82 18.15
C MET A 125 19.89 -5.62 19.23
N PRO A 126 20.92 -5.03 19.87
CA PRO A 126 21.60 -5.69 20.98
C PRO A 126 20.60 -5.99 22.10
N LYS A 127 20.58 -7.25 22.56
CA LYS A 127 19.81 -7.64 23.75
C LYS A 127 20.46 -6.96 24.96
N VAL A 128 19.77 -5.98 25.54
CA VAL A 128 20.15 -5.32 26.80
C VAL A 128 19.58 -6.11 27.96
#